data_AF-A0A921DVT3-F1
#
_entry.id   AF-A0A921DVT3-F1
#
_cell.length_a   1.000
_cell.length_b   1.000
_cell.length_c   1.000
_cell.angle_alpha   90.00
_cell.angle_beta   90.00
_cell.angle_gamma   90.00
#
_symmetry.space_group_name_H-M   'P 1'
#
loop_
_entity.id
_entity.type
_entity.pdbx_description
1 polymer ?
#
loop_
_entity_poly.entity_id
_entity_poly.type
_entity_poly.pdbx_seq_one_letter_code
_entity_poly.pdbx_strand_id
1 'polypeptide(L)'
;MEILFGIFAVGILVLLFFLFFGLIRYLIQNYLLYRIGQHMNLDIPVVSFIPFGSFYVGGQMWDGEILEKGKYKPTNIGLVLTIIAVIVWLMGLSIGDFAISYLVLESVMFFGVFSVFFKGNKLIAGLMSLLNVLLFGIPSIIILFLMYRDLQQKKGTPINL
;
A
#
# COMPACT_ATOMS: atom_id res chain seq x y z
N MET A 1 36.14 -25.34 -4.68
CA MET A 1 35.28 -25.00 -5.84
C MET A 1 33.83 -25.39 -5.58
N GLU A 2 33.54 -26.64 -5.20
CA GLU A 2 32.16 -27.12 -4.97
C GLU A 2 31.41 -26.41 -3.83
N ILE A 3 32.06 -26.10 -2.71
CA ILE A 3 31.44 -25.36 -1.58
C ILE A 3 31.03 -23.94 -1.99
N LEU A 4 31.86 -23.25 -2.78
CA LEU A 4 31.56 -21.90 -3.29
C LEU A 4 30.37 -21.92 -4.26
N PHE A 5 30.28 -22.95 -5.11
CA PHE A 5 29.15 -23.15 -6.00
C PHE A 5 27.85 -23.44 -5.22
N GLY A 6 27.93 -24.25 -4.16
CA GLY A 6 26.81 -24.50 -3.26
C GLY A 6 26.30 -23.23 -2.56
N ILE A 7 27.20 -22.40 -2.02
CA ILE A 7 26.84 -21.11 -1.40
C ILE A 7 26.20 -20.17 -2.42
N PHE A 8 26.76 -20.10 -3.63
CA PHE A 8 26.22 -19.28 -4.71
C PHE A 8 24.80 -19.72 -5.11
N ALA A 9 24.56 -21.02 -5.27
CA ALA A 9 23.25 -21.57 -5.59
C ALA A 9 22.21 -21.29 -4.50
N VAL A 10 22.59 -21.43 -3.22
CA VAL A 10 21.73 -21.06 -2.09
C VAL A 10 21.42 -19.56 -2.10
N GLY A 11 22.42 -18.72 -2.38
CA GLY A 11 22.24 -17.27 -2.51
C GLY A 11 21.21 -16.89 -3.58
N ILE A 12 21.27 -17.53 -4.76
CA ILE A 12 20.30 -17.33 -5.83
C ILE A 12 18.90 -17.77 -5.41
N LEU A 13 18.78 -18.95 -4.79
CA LEU A 13 17.48 -19.46 -4.33
C LEU A 13 16.82 -18.53 -3.32
N VAL A 14 17.60 -17.99 -2.38
CA VAL A 14 17.13 -17.02 -1.40
C VAL A 14 16.69 -15.72 -2.09
N LEU A 15 17.47 -15.21 -3.05
CA LEU A 15 17.10 -14.03 -3.84
C LEU A 15 15.79 -14.23 -4.61
N LEU A 16 15.64 -15.37 -5.28
CA LEU A 16 14.42 -15.71 -6.02
C LEU A 16 13.22 -15.81 -5.08
N PHE A 17 13.39 -16.43 -3.91
CA PHE A 17 12.33 -16.52 -2.91
C PHE A 17 11.82 -15.13 -2.50
N PHE A 18 12.71 -14.21 -2.14
CA PHE A 18 12.32 -12.85 -1.76
C PHE A 18 11.72 -12.06 -2.93
N LEU A 19 12.22 -12.26 -4.16
CA LEU A 19 11.68 -11.65 -5.36
C LEU A 19 10.22 -12.09 -5.60
N PHE A 20 9.96 -13.40 -5.61
CA PHE A 20 8.61 -13.93 -5.83
C PHE A 20 7.67 -13.57 -4.67
N PHE A 21 8.15 -13.66 -3.43
CA PHE A 21 7.37 -13.27 -2.25
C PHE A 21 6.97 -11.80 -2.34
N GLY A 22 7.92 -10.91 -2.63
CA GLY A 22 7.68 -9.48 -2.80
C GLY A 22 6.70 -9.18 -3.93
N LEU A 23 6.84 -9.86 -5.07
CA LEU A 23 5.94 -9.69 -6.23
C LEU A 23 4.51 -10.14 -5.91
N ILE A 24 4.34 -11.34 -5.33
CA ILE A 24 3.02 -11.86 -4.95
C ILE A 24 2.36 -10.93 -3.94
N ARG A 25 3.11 -10.50 -2.91
CA ARG A 25 2.64 -9.56 -1.89
C ARG A 25 2.21 -8.24 -2.52
N TYR A 26 3.02 -7.67 -3.40
CA TYR A 26 2.70 -6.44 -4.14
C TYR A 26 1.40 -6.59 -4.94
N LEU A 27 1.26 -7.68 -5.72
CA LEU A 27 0.08 -7.90 -6.56
C LEU A 27 -1.21 -8.06 -5.73
N ILE A 28 -1.17 -8.83 -4.64
CA ILE A 28 -2.33 -9.02 -3.76
C ILE A 28 -2.77 -7.69 -3.15
N GLN A 29 -1.81 -6.92 -2.63
CA GLN A 29 -2.11 -5.64 -2.00
C GLN A 29 -2.74 -4.66 -3.01
N ASN A 30 -2.16 -4.54 -4.20
CA ASN A 30 -2.63 -3.59 -5.21
C ASN A 30 -3.95 -4.01 -5.86
N TYR A 31 -4.21 -5.31 -5.95
CA TYR A 31 -5.52 -5.83 -6.32
C TYR A 31 -6.59 -5.43 -5.31
N LEU A 32 -6.32 -5.57 -4.00
CA LEU A 32 -7.29 -5.16 -2.98
C LEU A 32 -7.52 -3.65 -2.98
N LEU A 33 -6.46 -2.85 -3.09
CA LEU A 33 -6.54 -1.39 -3.26
C LEU A 33 -7.39 -1.00 -4.47
N TYR A 34 -7.15 -1.64 -5.62
CA TYR A 34 -7.96 -1.43 -6.84
C TYR A 34 -9.44 -1.71 -6.58
N ARG A 35 -9.76 -2.87 -5.99
CA ARG A 35 -11.14 -3.28 -5.73
C ARG A 35 -11.84 -2.35 -4.73
N ILE A 36 -11.15 -1.90 -3.70
CA ILE A 36 -11.67 -0.91 -2.75
C ILE A 36 -11.88 0.43 -3.43
N GLY A 37 -10.90 0.89 -4.21
CA GLY A 37 -11.01 2.13 -4.97
C GLY A 37 -12.19 2.14 -5.95
N GLN A 38 -12.47 1.01 -6.60
CA GLN A 38 -13.68 0.85 -7.41
C GLN A 38 -14.96 0.93 -6.58
N HIS A 39 -15.00 0.35 -5.38
CA HIS A 39 -16.18 0.40 -4.51
C HIS A 39 -16.42 1.80 -3.93
N MET A 40 -15.35 2.53 -3.66
CA MET A 40 -15.38 3.88 -3.10
C MET A 40 -15.46 4.98 -4.17
N ASN A 41 -15.51 4.61 -5.46
CA ASN A 41 -15.52 5.51 -6.61
C ASN A 41 -14.35 6.52 -6.60
N LEU A 42 -13.15 6.04 -6.28
CA LEU A 42 -11.91 6.83 -6.30
C LEU A 42 -11.46 7.13 -7.74
N ASP A 43 -10.67 8.18 -7.91
CA ASP A 43 -10.15 8.58 -9.21
C ASP A 43 -9.09 7.57 -9.69
N ILE A 44 -9.33 7.01 -10.89
CA ILE A 44 -8.41 6.12 -11.62
C ILE A 44 -7.81 4.98 -10.76
N PRO A 45 -8.63 4.07 -10.17
CA PRO A 45 -8.14 3.03 -9.26
C PRO A 45 -7.12 2.07 -9.89
N VAL A 46 -7.13 1.93 -11.23
CA VAL A 46 -6.24 1.03 -11.97
C VAL A 46 -4.75 1.38 -11.82
N VAL A 47 -4.44 2.63 -11.47
CA VAL A 47 -3.04 3.03 -11.25
C VAL A 47 -2.40 2.34 -10.06
N SER A 48 -3.17 1.68 -9.17
CA SER A 48 -2.60 0.91 -8.05
C SER A 48 -1.59 -0.16 -8.49
N PHE A 49 -1.66 -0.65 -9.73
CA PHE A 49 -0.75 -1.68 -10.26
C PHE A 49 0.56 -1.12 -10.85
N ILE A 50 0.69 0.20 -10.96
CA ILE A 50 1.90 0.85 -11.45
C ILE A 50 2.80 1.15 -10.24
N PRO A 51 4.14 1.11 -10.38
CA PRO A 51 5.05 1.62 -9.37
C PRO A 51 4.59 2.98 -8.85
N PHE A 52 4.51 3.12 -7.53
CA PHE A 52 4.02 4.31 -6.82
C PHE A 52 2.55 4.70 -7.02
N GLY A 53 1.79 4.03 -7.88
CA GLY A 53 0.37 4.33 -8.06
C GLY A 53 -0.53 3.82 -6.93
N SER A 54 -0.05 2.86 -6.13
CA SER A 54 -0.65 2.49 -4.85
C SER A 54 -0.70 3.67 -3.86
N PHE A 55 0.27 4.59 -3.97
CA PHE A 55 0.37 5.78 -3.13
C PHE A 55 -0.70 6.80 -3.50
N TYR A 56 -0.99 6.91 -4.79
CA TYR A 56 -2.07 7.73 -5.29
C TYR A 56 -3.40 7.22 -4.74
N VAL A 57 -3.75 5.95 -5.03
CA VAL A 57 -5.04 5.37 -4.62
C VAL A 57 -5.21 5.36 -3.10
N GLY A 58 -4.18 4.93 -2.35
CA GLY A 58 -4.23 4.92 -0.88
C GLY A 58 -4.26 6.33 -0.27
N GLY A 59 -3.56 7.29 -0.88
CA GLY A 59 -3.61 8.69 -0.46
C GLY A 59 -4.95 9.36 -0.74
N GLN A 60 -5.70 8.96 -1.78
CA GLN A 60 -7.08 9.43 -1.96
C GLN A 60 -8.01 8.95 -0.84
N MET A 61 -7.81 7.72 -0.36
CA MET A 61 -8.57 7.21 0.78
C MET A 61 -8.28 8.04 2.03
N TRP A 62 -7.03 8.47 2.20
CA TRP A 62 -6.63 9.36 3.28
C TRP A 62 -7.21 10.77 3.13
N ASP A 63 -7.14 11.35 1.93
CA ASP A 63 -7.75 12.63 1.60
C ASP A 63 -9.23 12.63 1.99
N GLY A 64 -9.99 11.58 1.65
CA GLY A 64 -11.41 11.48 2.00
C GLY A 64 -11.72 11.37 3.49
N GLU A 65 -10.73 11.06 4.35
CA GLU A 65 -10.90 11.06 5.81
C GLU A 65 -10.51 12.40 6.45
N ILE A 66 -9.46 13.05 5.93
CA ILE A 66 -8.98 14.35 6.43
C ILE A 66 -9.79 15.52 5.86
N LEU A 67 -10.06 15.48 4.56
CA LEU A 67 -10.82 16.48 3.82
C LEU A 67 -12.24 15.94 3.69
N GLU A 68 -13.21 16.60 4.34
CA GLU A 68 -14.61 16.21 4.38
C GLU A 68 -15.10 15.65 3.02
N LYS A 69 -15.56 14.38 3.05
CA LYS A 69 -16.06 13.66 1.88
C LYS A 69 -17.03 14.52 1.09
N GLY A 70 -16.71 14.78 -0.18
CA GLY A 70 -17.58 15.48 -1.13
C GLY A 70 -17.37 16.99 -1.25
N LYS A 71 -16.55 17.64 -0.40
CA LYS A 71 -16.20 19.06 -0.57
C LYS A 71 -14.98 19.30 -1.47
N TYR A 72 -14.07 18.34 -1.53
CA TYR A 72 -12.84 18.41 -2.32
C TYR A 72 -12.63 17.11 -3.09
N LYS A 73 -12.05 17.19 -4.29
CA LYS A 73 -11.58 15.99 -5.00
C LYS A 73 -10.41 15.41 -4.20
N PRO A 74 -10.52 14.16 -3.69
CA PRO A 74 -9.51 13.57 -2.83
C PRO A 74 -8.32 13.09 -3.66
N THR A 75 -7.55 14.01 -4.23
CA THR A 75 -6.42 13.68 -5.12
C THR A 75 -5.11 14.29 -4.67
N ASN A 76 -5.11 15.20 -3.70
CA ASN A 76 -3.97 16.05 -3.40
C ASN A 76 -2.92 15.32 -2.56
N ILE A 77 -3.29 14.64 -1.47
CA ILE A 77 -2.34 13.85 -0.66
C ILE A 77 -1.84 12.67 -1.48
N GLY A 78 -2.72 11.99 -2.22
CA GLY A 78 -2.33 10.89 -3.11
C GLY A 78 -1.29 11.29 -4.15
N LEU A 79 -1.51 12.42 -4.83
CA LEU A 79 -0.58 12.92 -5.85
C LEU A 79 0.75 13.39 -5.25
N VAL A 80 0.72 14.07 -4.09
CA VAL A 80 1.92 14.49 -3.37
C VAL A 80 2.76 13.27 -2.95
N LEU A 81 2.13 12.25 -2.37
CA LEU A 81 2.83 11.03 -1.96
C LEU A 81 3.45 10.29 -3.15
N THR A 82 2.74 10.20 -4.27
CA THR A 82 3.29 9.62 -5.51
C THR A 82 4.48 10.42 -6.04
N ILE A 83 4.41 11.75 -6.06
CA ILE A 83 5.53 12.59 -6.50
C ILE A 83 6.75 12.42 -5.58
N ILE A 84 6.56 12.44 -4.27
CA ILE A 84 7.64 12.22 -3.30
C ILE A 84 8.30 10.86 -3.55
N ALA A 85 7.51 9.81 -3.76
CA ALA A 85 8.03 8.47 -3.98
C ALA A 85 8.83 8.36 -5.30
N VAL A 86 8.38 9.04 -6.37
CA VAL A 86 9.12 9.14 -7.63
C VAL A 86 10.41 9.92 -7.45
N ILE A 87 10.40 11.05 -6.72
CA ILE A 87 11.61 11.84 -6.45
C ILE A 87 12.63 10.98 -5.69
N VAL A 88 12.21 10.32 -4.61
CA VAL A 88 13.07 9.43 -3.82
C VAL A 88 13.65 8.31 -4.69
N TRP A 89 12.89 7.77 -5.64
CA TRP A 89 13.37 6.79 -6.61
C TRP A 89 14.45 7.36 -7.54
N LEU A 90 14.27 8.59 -8.04
CA LEU A 90 15.20 9.25 -8.95
C LEU A 90 16.49 9.73 -8.28
N MET A 91 16.56 9.79 -6.94
CA MET A 91 17.76 10.21 -6.21
C MET A 91 18.95 9.23 -6.32
N GLY A 92 18.84 8.16 -7.11
CA GLY A 92 19.95 7.24 -7.39
C GLY A 92 20.35 6.39 -6.17
N LEU A 93 19.40 6.15 -5.27
CA LEU A 93 19.58 5.32 -4.08
C LEU A 93 20.00 3.89 -4.47
N SER A 94 20.78 3.24 -3.61
CA SER A 94 21.12 1.83 -3.82
C SER A 94 19.85 0.97 -3.82
N ILE A 95 19.89 -0.23 -4.40
CA ILE A 95 18.73 -1.15 -4.43
C ILE A 95 18.20 -1.45 -3.01
N GLY A 96 19.10 -1.53 -2.02
CA GLY A 96 18.73 -1.71 -0.61
C GLY A 96 18.03 -0.48 -0.03
N ASP A 97 18.60 0.70 -0.26
CA ASP A 97 18.00 1.97 0.19
C ASP A 97 16.64 2.20 -0.46
N PHE A 98 16.49 1.79 -1.72
CA PHE A 98 15.23 1.83 -2.44
C PHE A 98 14.18 0.91 -1.80
N ALA A 99 14.54 -0.34 -1.49
CA ALA A 99 13.63 -1.30 -0.87
C ALA A 99 13.12 -0.80 0.50
N ILE A 100 14.03 -0.26 1.31
CA ILE A 100 13.69 0.32 2.62
C ILE A 100 12.82 1.56 2.45
N SER A 101 13.22 2.49 1.58
CA SER A 101 12.49 3.74 1.33
C SER A 101 11.09 3.47 0.79
N TYR A 102 10.94 2.53 -0.14
CA TYR A 102 9.64 2.10 -0.67
C TYR A 102 8.75 1.60 0.46
N LEU A 103 9.26 0.73 1.33
CA LEU A 103 8.51 0.12 2.42
C LEU A 103 8.13 1.14 3.52
N VAL A 104 8.98 2.12 3.80
CA VAL A 104 8.68 3.24 4.70
C VAL A 104 7.61 4.15 4.10
N LEU A 105 7.79 4.60 2.87
CA LEU A 105 6.82 5.46 2.19
C LEU A 105 5.47 4.75 2.07
N GLU A 106 5.48 3.46 1.71
CA GLU A 106 4.28 2.64 1.62
C GLU A 106 3.56 2.59 2.95
N SER A 107 4.28 2.44 4.06
CA SER A 107 3.69 2.45 5.41
C SER A 107 3.13 3.81 5.80
N VAL A 108 3.76 4.92 5.37
CA VAL A 108 3.20 6.28 5.52
C VAL A 108 1.90 6.43 4.76
N MET A 109 1.80 5.88 3.54
CA MET A 109 0.52 5.86 2.82
C MET A 109 -0.52 5.00 3.56
N PHE A 110 -0.12 3.81 4.01
CA PHE A 110 -1.03 2.90 4.70
C PHE A 110 -1.50 3.44 6.05
N PHE A 111 -0.80 4.39 6.66
CA PHE A 111 -1.34 5.12 7.81
C PHE A 111 -2.71 5.74 7.49
N GLY A 112 -2.85 6.36 6.31
CA GLY A 112 -4.12 6.93 5.86
C GLY A 112 -5.20 5.86 5.69
N VAL A 113 -4.87 4.76 5.00
CA VAL A 113 -5.77 3.61 4.82
C VAL A 113 -6.19 3.01 6.19
N PHE A 114 -5.25 2.88 7.11
CA PHE A 114 -5.51 2.37 8.46
C PHE A 114 -6.36 3.35 9.26
N SER A 115 -6.13 4.66 9.14
CA SER A 115 -6.98 5.66 9.80
C SER A 115 -8.43 5.55 9.32
N VAL A 116 -8.67 5.34 8.01
CA VAL A 116 -10.01 5.09 7.47
C VAL A 116 -10.61 3.82 8.08
N PHE A 117 -9.86 2.72 8.10
CA PHE A 117 -10.35 1.45 8.64
C PHE A 117 -10.68 1.54 10.14
N PHE A 118 -9.83 2.20 10.92
CA PHE A 118 -10.01 2.40 12.36
C PHE A 118 -10.81 3.67 12.69
N LYS A 119 -11.60 4.19 11.74
CA LYS A 119 -12.54 5.32 11.93
C LYS A 119 -11.89 6.56 12.55
N GLY A 120 -10.74 6.94 12.04
CA GLY A 120 -9.98 8.12 12.46
C GLY A 120 -9.08 7.92 13.69
N ASN A 121 -8.97 6.72 14.27
CA ASN A 121 -8.07 6.47 15.39
C ASN A 121 -6.58 6.47 14.94
N LYS A 122 -5.97 7.66 14.99
CA LYS A 122 -4.60 7.91 14.54
C LYS A 122 -3.53 7.13 15.33
N LEU A 123 -3.76 6.84 16.62
CA LEU A 123 -2.81 6.07 17.42
C LEU A 123 -2.70 4.64 16.90
N ILE A 124 -3.83 3.97 16.72
CA ILE A 124 -3.87 2.59 16.21
C ILE A 124 -3.37 2.56 14.76
N ALA A 125 -3.76 3.53 13.94
CA ALA A 125 -3.25 3.65 12.57
C ALA A 125 -1.72 3.82 12.52
N GLY A 126 -1.15 4.62 13.43
CA GLY A 126 0.30 4.79 13.58
C GLY A 126 1.00 3.51 13.98
N LEU A 127 0.49 2.81 15.00
CA LEU A 127 1.02 1.51 15.44
C LEU A 127 0.95 0.47 14.32
N MET A 128 -0.14 0.44 13.57
CA MET A 128 -0.30 -0.48 12.44
C MET A 128 0.61 -0.13 11.26
N SER A 129 0.86 1.16 11.01
CA SER A 129 1.84 1.62 10.02
C SER A 129 3.26 1.20 10.39
N LEU A 130 3.66 1.35 11.66
CA LEU A 130 4.92 0.82 12.19
C LEU A 130 5.01 -0.70 12.03
N LEU A 131 3.95 -1.42 12.40
CA LEU A 131 3.90 -2.88 12.24
C LEU A 131 4.00 -3.28 10.76
N ASN A 132 3.47 -2.46 9.85
CA ASN A 132 3.55 -2.68 8.42
C ASN A 132 4.99 -2.64 7.91
N VAL A 133 5.82 -1.75 8.44
CA VAL A 133 7.26 -1.73 8.17
C VAL A 133 7.91 -3.03 8.66
N LEU A 134 7.70 -3.37 9.93
CA LEU A 134 8.35 -4.51 10.59
C LEU A 134 7.99 -5.87 9.98
N LEU A 135 6.75 -6.00 9.49
CA LEU A 135 6.23 -7.24 8.92
C LEU A 135 6.15 -7.21 7.39
N PHE A 136 6.99 -6.40 6.75
CA PHE A 136 7.12 -6.35 5.28
C PHE A 136 5.79 -6.20 4.55
N GLY A 137 4.87 -5.42 5.12
CA GLY A 137 3.62 -5.08 4.49
C GLY A 137 2.56 -6.18 4.46
N ILE A 138 2.63 -7.13 5.38
CA ILE A 138 1.54 -8.07 5.63
C ILE A 138 0.31 -7.40 6.29
N PRO A 139 0.46 -6.52 7.29
CA PRO A 139 -0.69 -5.85 7.92
C PRO A 139 -1.57 -5.09 6.93
N SER A 140 -0.99 -4.41 5.94
CA SER A 140 -1.74 -3.73 4.90
C SER A 140 -2.64 -4.67 4.11
N ILE A 141 -2.16 -5.84 3.72
CA ILE A 141 -2.97 -6.85 3.03
C ILE A 141 -4.15 -7.28 3.89
N ILE A 142 -3.90 -7.57 5.17
CA ILE A 142 -4.96 -8.03 6.10
C ILE A 142 -6.04 -6.95 6.22
N ILE A 143 -5.64 -5.70 6.47
CA ILE A 143 -6.58 -4.60 6.64
C ILE A 143 -7.34 -4.32 5.35
N LEU A 144 -6.67 -4.27 4.20
CA LEU A 144 -7.33 -4.10 2.91
C LEU A 144 -8.31 -5.26 2.63
N PHE A 145 -7.97 -6.48 2.97
CA PHE A 145 -8.88 -7.62 2.82
C PHE A 145 -10.13 -7.47 3.70
N LEU A 146 -9.96 -7.07 4.96
CA LEU A 146 -11.07 -6.81 5.88
C LEU A 146 -11.94 -5.64 5.40
N MET A 147 -11.33 -4.56 4.92
CA MET A 147 -12.02 -3.43 4.30
C MET A 147 -12.83 -3.86 3.08
N TYR A 148 -12.22 -4.62 2.18
CA TYR A 148 -12.90 -5.14 1.00
C TYR A 148 -14.10 -6.00 1.38
N ARG A 149 -13.94 -6.89 2.37
CA ARG A 149 -15.02 -7.74 2.87
C ARG A 149 -16.17 -6.92 3.48
N ASP A 150 -15.88 -5.91 4.29
CA ASP A 150 -16.89 -5.01 4.87
C ASP A 150 -17.66 -4.25 3.79
N LEU A 151 -16.96 -3.74 2.76
CA LEU A 151 -17.57 -3.05 1.62
C LEU A 151 -18.47 -3.98 0.78
N GLN A 152 -18.10 -5.26 0.63
CA GLN A 152 -18.95 -6.25 -0.05
C GLN A 152 -20.23 -6.54 0.73
N GLN A 153 -20.15 -6.63 2.06
CA GLN A 153 -21.32 -6.87 2.91
C GLN A 153 -22.30 -5.70 2.87
N LYS A 154 -21.79 -4.47 2.86
CA LYS A 154 -22.61 -3.25 2.74
C LYS A 154 -23.29 -3.08 1.38
N LYS A 155 -22.83 -3.76 0.33
CA LYS A 155 -23.50 -3.79 -0.98
C LYS A 155 -24.82 -4.59 -0.98
N GLY A 156 -25.10 -5.35 0.07
CA GLY A 156 -26.37 -6.09 0.28
C GLY A 156 -27.43 -5.33 1.07
N THR A 157 -27.11 -4.15 1.60
CA THR A 157 -28.04 -3.30 2.36
C THR A 157 -28.08 -1.93 1.68
N PRO A 158 -29.26 -1.39 1.31
CA PRO A 158 -29.32 -0.05 0.73
C PRO A 158 -28.79 0.93 1.77
N ILE A 159 -27.66 1.56 1.46
CA ILE A 159 -27.16 2.68 2.23
C ILE A 159 -28.01 3.87 1.79
N ASN A 160 -28.97 4.28 2.61
CA ASN A 160 -29.48 5.64 2.53
C ASN A 160 -28.28 6.54 2.88
N LEU A 161 -27.80 7.23 1.86
CA LEU A 161 -26.82 8.31 1.93
C LEU A 161 -27.23 9.35 2.99
#